data_AF-A0A9W2Y2F1-F1
#
_entry.id   AF-A0A9W2Y2F1-F1
#
_cell.length_a   1.000
_cell.length_b   1.000
_cell.length_c   1.000
_cell.angle_alpha   90.00
_cell.angle_beta   90.00
_cell.angle_gamma   90.00
#
_symmetry.space_group_name_H-M   'P 1'
#
loop_
_entity.id
_entity.type
_entity.pdbx_description
1 polymer ?
#
loop_
_entity_poly.entity_id
_entity_poly.type
_entity_poly.pdbx_seq_one_letter_code
_entity_poly.pdbx_strand_id
1 'polypeptide(L)'
;MCLLMKYHTQTCRSSRVRLDRCHRAAKVRITLIIPQGCRWSPGRPGWRLATGAETRRCVCAEAATAPAPGACLGKRKTGMPQTVCSGTMFTTPSGFSPHLACAEPGEEEEAPQEGPVPGACLADGSPITSASLDTLIQNLVPTADYYPEKAYVFTFLLSARLFIPPPDLLARVCELCIKQQQLDQSPLDTAKVRKFGPKILQLLTEWTETFPSDFRDEKMVGHLKDIIHRIAACDEAYWKTLNQVLQKLNQRLALMSQGEESIVKVSLNASSISDKLVAFKTKPPPIQKDMLSICNDPYTLAQQLTHVELEHLRRIEPEEFVQAFVQKDPLDGTQPCFSDQKKKTSNLEAYVRWFNRLCYLVATEICMPAKKKQRAQVIEFFIDVARECFNIGNFNSLMAIISGMNMSPVSRLKKTWGKAKTAKFYILEHQMDPTGNFYNYRTALRGAAHRSQTANSNRERIVIPFFSLLIKDIYFLNEGCANRLPTGHVNFEKFVELARQVGEFMTWKQVECPFEEDRAILHYLHTAPIFSEDGLYLASYESESPENQVEKDRWKALRSNVLAKT
;
A
#
# COMPACT_ATOMS: atom_id res chain seq x y z
N MET A 1 17.10 7.42 9.24
CA MET A 1 16.93 6.11 8.58
C MET A 1 17.26 4.92 9.51
N CYS A 2 16.65 4.83 10.71
CA CYS A 2 16.94 3.75 11.68
C CYS A 2 15.76 3.44 12.62
N LEU A 3 14.50 3.47 12.13
CA LEU A 3 13.32 3.40 13.01
C LEU A 3 12.41 2.19 12.86
N LEU A 4 12.38 1.53 11.71
CA LEU A 4 11.62 0.29 11.56
C LEU A 4 12.32 -0.94 12.19
N MET A 5 13.63 -0.92 12.42
CA MET A 5 14.39 -2.11 12.85
C MET A 5 14.64 -2.25 14.36
N LYS A 6 14.30 -1.27 15.20
CA LYS A 6 14.50 -1.44 16.66
C LYS A 6 13.44 -2.31 17.35
N TYR A 7 12.28 -2.54 16.74
CA TYR A 7 11.21 -3.33 17.37
C TYR A 7 11.36 -4.85 17.23
N HIS A 8 12.24 -5.36 16.36
CA HIS A 8 12.42 -6.81 16.16
C HIS A 8 13.75 -7.39 16.65
N THR A 9 14.70 -6.56 17.09
CA THR A 9 16.01 -7.04 17.57
C THR A 9 15.98 -7.63 18.98
N GLN A 10 14.83 -7.61 19.66
CA GLN A 10 14.70 -8.18 21.01
C GLN A 10 14.18 -9.63 21.03
N THR A 11 13.73 -10.19 19.89
CA THR A 11 13.19 -11.55 19.79
C THR A 11 14.02 -12.53 18.94
N CYS A 12 15.18 -12.15 18.41
CA CYS A 12 16.04 -13.05 17.65
C CYS A 12 17.51 -12.96 18.08
N ARG A 13 17.82 -13.51 19.26
CA ARG A 13 19.19 -13.92 19.63
C ARG A 13 19.44 -15.35 19.15
N SER A 14 19.54 -15.54 17.85
CA SER A 14 20.17 -16.73 17.28
C SER A 14 20.57 -16.43 15.84
N SER A 15 21.84 -16.71 15.49
CA SER A 15 22.49 -16.59 14.18
C SER A 15 23.00 -15.20 13.74
N ARG A 16 24.32 -15.01 13.87
CA ARG A 16 25.12 -13.84 13.44
C ARG A 16 25.08 -13.55 11.92
N VAL A 17 24.67 -14.52 11.10
CA VAL A 17 24.71 -14.45 9.63
C VAL A 17 23.56 -13.62 9.03
N ARG A 18 22.45 -13.40 9.76
CA ARG A 18 21.32 -12.57 9.30
C ARG A 18 21.56 -11.06 9.40
N LEU A 19 22.52 -10.61 10.22
CA LEU A 19 22.78 -9.17 10.43
C LEU A 19 23.34 -8.47 9.19
N ASP A 20 24.22 -9.12 8.43
CA ASP A 20 24.87 -8.50 7.25
C ASP A 20 23.94 -8.37 6.04
N ARG A 21 22.88 -9.19 5.94
CA ARG A 21 21.81 -8.99 4.94
C ARG A 21 20.86 -7.86 5.34
N CYS A 22 20.56 -7.71 6.63
CA CYS A 22 19.77 -6.58 7.14
C CYS A 22 20.47 -5.22 6.95
N HIS A 23 21.81 -5.15 7.04
CA HIS A 23 22.52 -3.89 6.80
C HIS A 23 22.54 -3.44 5.34
N ARG A 24 22.44 -4.36 4.37
CA ARG A 24 22.27 -4.02 2.94
C ARG A 24 20.88 -3.50 2.60
N ALA A 25 19.87 -3.74 3.44
CA ALA A 25 18.49 -3.24 3.28
C ALA A 25 18.35 -1.71 3.42
N ALA A 26 19.42 -0.97 3.71
CA ALA A 26 19.41 0.45 4.02
C ALA A 26 19.79 1.38 2.84
N LYS A 27 19.52 1.00 1.59
CA LYS A 27 19.75 1.87 0.41
C LYS A 27 18.49 2.37 -0.32
N VAL A 28 17.29 2.10 0.20
CA VAL A 28 16.05 2.74 -0.26
C VAL A 28 15.80 3.98 0.62
N ARG A 29 16.10 5.17 0.10
CA ARG A 29 15.93 6.47 0.80
C ARG A 29 14.45 6.88 0.88
N ILE A 30 13.60 6.06 1.50
CA ILE A 30 12.23 6.45 1.87
C ILE A 30 12.22 6.65 3.39
N THR A 31 12.39 7.91 3.83
CA THR A 31 12.37 8.25 5.25
C THR A 31 10.91 8.35 5.70
N LEU A 32 10.41 7.28 6.32
CA LEU A 32 9.18 7.30 7.11
C LEU A 32 9.53 7.68 8.55
N ILE A 33 8.84 8.68 9.09
CA ILE A 33 8.90 9.01 10.51
C ILE A 33 7.95 8.08 11.24
N ILE A 34 8.50 7.03 11.82
CA ILE A 34 7.85 6.33 12.92
C ILE A 34 8.49 6.91 14.19
N PRO A 35 7.73 7.42 15.18
CA PRO A 35 8.33 7.95 16.40
C PRO A 35 9.20 6.89 17.12
N GLN A 36 10.49 7.19 17.37
CA GLN A 36 11.30 6.39 18.32
C GLN A 36 10.72 6.68 19.72
N GLY A 37 10.27 5.65 20.44
CA GLY A 37 10.30 5.67 21.90
C GLY A 37 9.07 6.24 22.61
N CYS A 38 8.05 5.40 22.78
CA CYS A 38 7.42 5.28 24.09
C CYS A 38 8.04 4.07 24.78
N ARG A 39 9.02 4.34 25.65
CA ARG A 39 9.39 3.38 26.70
C ARG A 39 8.15 3.25 27.57
N TRP A 40 7.41 2.15 27.44
CA TRP A 40 6.27 1.85 28.28
C TRP A 40 6.79 1.62 29.70
N SER A 41 6.75 2.65 30.55
CA SER A 41 6.86 2.45 31.99
C SER A 41 5.55 1.84 32.48
N PRO A 42 5.56 0.65 33.11
CA PRO A 42 4.39 0.13 33.78
C PRO A 42 4.18 0.96 35.05
N GLY A 43 3.39 2.02 34.92
CA GLY A 43 3.04 2.92 36.00
C GLY A 43 1.57 3.27 35.94
N ARG A 44 0.70 2.28 36.18
CA ARG A 44 -0.66 2.54 36.66
C ARG A 44 -0.76 2.10 38.12
N PRO A 45 -1.24 2.95 39.03
CA PRO A 45 -1.53 2.55 40.39
C PRO A 45 -2.81 1.71 40.37
N GLY A 46 -2.77 0.54 41.00
CA GLY A 46 -3.99 -0.16 41.39
C GLY A 46 -4.18 -1.56 40.84
N TRP A 47 -3.16 -2.43 40.92
CA TRP A 47 -3.35 -3.88 41.11
C TRP A 47 -2.16 -4.40 41.92
N ARG A 48 -2.39 -4.89 43.14
CA ARG A 48 -1.35 -5.49 44.00
C ARG A 48 -0.97 -6.86 43.44
N LEU A 49 0.33 -7.13 43.29
CA LEU A 49 0.85 -8.48 43.10
C LEU A 49 0.60 -9.30 44.38
N ALA A 50 -0.07 -10.44 44.24
CA ALA A 50 0.13 -11.57 45.14
C ALA A 50 1.33 -12.37 44.61
N THR A 51 2.34 -12.52 45.46
CA THR A 51 3.56 -13.28 45.20
C THR A 51 3.30 -14.78 45.30
N GLY A 52 3.78 -15.56 44.32
CA GLY A 52 3.82 -17.02 44.40
C GLY A 52 4.62 -17.58 43.22
N ALA A 53 5.80 -18.13 43.52
CA ALA A 53 6.69 -18.76 42.55
C ALA A 53 6.25 -20.20 42.27
N GLU A 54 6.27 -20.63 41.00
CA GLU A 54 6.63 -22.01 40.66
C GLU A 54 6.92 -22.19 39.16
N THR A 55 8.13 -22.67 38.90
CA THR A 55 8.59 -23.32 37.67
C THR A 55 7.79 -24.59 37.37
N ARG A 56 7.33 -24.79 36.11
CA ARG A 56 7.42 -26.08 35.39
C ARG A 56 6.97 -25.99 33.92
N ARG A 57 7.55 -26.91 33.16
CA ARG A 57 7.50 -27.15 31.71
C ARG A 57 6.08 -27.52 31.24
N CYS A 58 5.66 -27.05 30.07
CA CYS A 58 4.50 -27.59 29.37
C CYS A 58 4.89 -28.79 28.51
N VAL A 59 4.25 -29.92 28.81
CA VAL A 59 4.16 -31.13 27.99
C VAL A 59 2.76 -31.15 27.38
N CYS A 60 2.67 -31.48 26.09
CA CYS A 60 1.42 -31.69 25.37
C CYS A 60 0.71 -32.96 25.85
N ALA A 61 -0.62 -32.93 25.97
CA ALA A 61 -1.46 -34.12 25.85
C ALA A 61 -2.90 -33.73 25.50
N GLU A 62 -3.48 -34.52 24.60
CA GLU A 62 -4.82 -34.45 24.03
C GLU A 62 -5.95 -34.96 24.95
N ALA A 63 -7.18 -34.62 24.52
CA ALA A 63 -8.39 -35.47 24.48
C ALA A 63 -9.54 -35.25 25.49
N ALA A 64 -10.74 -35.27 24.88
CA ALA A 64 -12.03 -35.84 25.33
C ALA A 64 -13.11 -34.97 26.03
N THR A 65 -14.11 -34.59 25.22
CA THR A 65 -15.59 -34.72 25.32
C THR A 65 -16.35 -34.88 26.67
N ALA A 66 -17.26 -33.89 26.90
CA ALA A 66 -18.66 -33.94 27.46
C ALA A 66 -18.93 -34.29 28.96
N PRO A 67 -20.14 -34.02 29.54
CA PRO A 67 -21.18 -32.99 29.30
C PRO A 67 -21.63 -32.20 30.59
N ALA A 68 -22.57 -31.27 30.44
CA ALA A 68 -23.21 -30.46 31.50
C ALA A 68 -24.47 -31.10 32.12
N PRO A 69 -25.01 -30.55 33.24
CA PRO A 69 -26.43 -30.69 33.61
C PRO A 69 -27.19 -29.35 33.72
N GLY A 70 -28.52 -29.39 33.44
CA GLY A 70 -29.52 -28.30 33.51
C GLY A 70 -29.95 -27.92 34.95
N ALA A 71 -30.99 -27.11 35.22
CA ALA A 71 -32.17 -26.67 34.47
C ALA A 71 -32.96 -25.54 35.21
N CYS A 72 -34.01 -25.00 34.54
CA CYS A 72 -35.26 -24.36 35.04
C CYS A 72 -35.24 -22.87 35.52
N LEU A 73 -36.22 -21.97 35.28
CA LEU A 73 -37.57 -21.95 34.65
C LEU A 73 -38.11 -20.47 34.63
N GLY A 74 -38.98 -20.09 33.66
CA GLY A 74 -40.11 -19.16 33.94
C GLY A 74 -40.48 -17.92 33.07
N LYS A 75 -41.27 -18.16 31.98
CA LYS A 75 -42.48 -17.42 31.48
C LYS A 75 -42.49 -15.90 31.11
N ARG A 76 -42.86 -15.55 29.86
CA ARG A 76 -44.19 -15.04 29.38
C ARG A 76 -44.20 -14.71 27.86
N LYS A 77 -45.39 -14.81 27.24
CA LYS A 77 -45.74 -14.80 25.79
C LYS A 77 -46.13 -13.42 25.22
N THR A 78 -45.96 -13.25 23.90
CA THR A 78 -46.82 -12.65 22.82
C THR A 78 -45.86 -12.21 21.70
N GLY A 79 -45.99 -12.40 20.37
CA GLY A 79 -46.96 -13.00 19.46
C GLY A 79 -46.86 -12.24 18.11
N MET A 80 -46.30 -12.83 17.04
CA MET A 80 -46.43 -12.39 15.63
C MET A 80 -46.03 -13.52 14.64
N PRO A 81 -46.51 -13.49 13.37
CA PRO A 81 -46.75 -14.70 12.57
C PRO A 81 -45.57 -15.18 11.70
N GLN A 82 -45.66 -16.44 11.29
CA GLN A 82 -44.71 -17.20 10.48
C GLN A 82 -44.73 -16.81 8.99
N THR A 83 -43.57 -16.80 8.32
CA THR A 83 -43.31 -17.67 7.15
C THR A 83 -41.81 -17.80 6.77
N VAL A 84 -41.43 -19.06 6.52
CA VAL A 84 -40.31 -19.65 5.73
C VAL A 84 -38.84 -19.41 6.12
N CYS A 85 -38.24 -20.45 6.71
CA CYS A 85 -36.80 -20.66 6.81
C CYS A 85 -36.28 -21.40 5.56
N SER A 86 -35.17 -20.93 4.99
CA SER A 86 -34.15 -21.76 4.34
C SER A 86 -32.80 -21.26 4.82
N GLY A 87 -32.08 -22.13 5.54
CA GLY A 87 -30.83 -21.80 6.19
C GLY A 87 -29.63 -22.11 5.29
N THR A 88 -28.58 -21.31 5.43
CA THR A 88 -27.21 -21.81 5.26
C THR A 88 -26.26 -20.98 6.11
N MET A 89 -25.41 -21.70 6.84
CA MET A 89 -24.50 -21.21 7.87
C MET A 89 -23.24 -20.55 7.30
N PHE A 90 -22.74 -19.62 8.11
CA PHE A 90 -21.43 -18.98 8.08
C PHE A 90 -20.26 -19.96 8.00
N THR A 91 -19.21 -19.60 7.26
CA THR A 91 -17.81 -19.92 7.62
C THR A 91 -16.87 -18.77 7.25
N THR A 92 -15.93 -18.52 8.16
CA THR A 92 -14.85 -17.50 8.16
C THR A 92 -13.60 -17.97 7.42
N PRO A 93 -12.76 -17.10 6.83
CA PRO A 93 -11.40 -17.48 6.43
C PRO A 93 -10.35 -16.99 7.44
N SER A 94 -9.82 -17.93 8.23
CA SER A 94 -8.41 -17.98 8.68
C SER A 94 -7.56 -18.50 7.51
N GLY A 95 -6.28 -18.22 7.31
CA GLY A 95 -5.20 -17.73 8.16
C GLY A 95 -3.89 -18.13 7.45
N PHE A 96 -2.79 -17.45 7.78
CA PHE A 96 -1.44 -17.73 7.29
C PHE A 96 -1.01 -19.18 7.58
N SER A 97 -0.49 -19.89 6.58
CA SER A 97 0.29 -21.12 6.80
C SER A 97 1.79 -20.80 6.82
N PRO A 98 2.55 -21.28 7.83
CA PRO A 98 4.00 -21.24 7.84
C PRO A 98 4.55 -22.64 7.53
N HIS A 99 4.79 -22.99 6.26
CA HIS A 99 5.60 -24.16 5.93
C HIS A 99 6.27 -23.99 4.56
N LEU A 100 7.54 -23.61 4.57
CA LEU A 100 8.49 -23.82 3.48
C LEU A 100 9.66 -24.60 4.09
N ALA A 101 9.55 -25.92 4.07
CA ALA A 101 10.63 -26.85 4.36
C ALA A 101 10.84 -27.73 3.11
N CYS A 102 12.10 -27.93 2.74
CA CYS A 102 12.53 -28.65 1.54
C CYS A 102 12.14 -30.15 1.57
N ALA A 103 12.00 -30.72 0.37
CA ALA A 103 11.46 -32.04 0.06
C ALA A 103 12.33 -33.26 0.46
N GLU A 104 11.69 -34.41 0.65
CA GLU A 104 12.11 -35.81 0.38
C GLU A 104 10.81 -36.70 0.21
N PRO A 105 10.85 -37.89 -0.45
CA PRO A 105 9.70 -38.45 -1.20
C PRO A 105 8.93 -39.60 -0.52
N GLY A 106 7.65 -39.79 -0.89
CA GLY A 106 6.93 -41.07 -0.70
C GLY A 106 5.39 -41.02 -0.63
N GLU A 107 4.77 -41.72 -1.59
CA GLU A 107 3.47 -42.45 -1.59
C GLU A 107 2.12 -41.73 -1.89
N GLU A 108 1.34 -42.42 -2.73
CA GLU A 108 0.10 -42.03 -3.42
C GLU A 108 -1.16 -42.35 -2.59
N GLU A 109 -2.21 -41.51 -2.64
CA GLU A 109 -3.62 -41.94 -2.56
C GLU A 109 -4.63 -40.86 -3.03
N GLU A 110 -5.80 -41.32 -3.52
CA GLU A 110 -6.80 -40.64 -4.37
C GLU A 110 -7.77 -39.62 -3.69
N ALA A 111 -8.40 -38.81 -4.54
CA ALA A 111 -9.28 -37.64 -4.29
C ALA A 111 -10.71 -37.96 -3.79
N PRO A 112 -11.52 -36.93 -3.39
CA PRO A 112 -12.40 -36.28 -4.38
C PRO A 112 -12.74 -34.77 -4.20
N GLN A 113 -12.74 -34.07 -5.34
CA GLN A 113 -13.58 -32.94 -5.82
C GLN A 113 -13.74 -31.64 -5.00
N GLU A 114 -13.02 -30.59 -5.43
CA GLU A 114 -13.12 -29.18 -5.01
C GLU A 114 -13.94 -28.30 -5.99
N GLY A 115 -14.57 -27.25 -5.45
CA GLY A 115 -15.10 -26.10 -6.21
C GLY A 115 -14.01 -25.07 -6.57
N PRO A 116 -14.29 -24.10 -7.45
CA PRO A 116 -13.24 -23.40 -8.20
C PRO A 116 -12.51 -22.30 -7.40
N VAL A 117 -11.17 -22.33 -7.46
CA VAL A 117 -10.22 -21.30 -6.99
C VAL A 117 -9.49 -20.73 -8.23
N PRO A 118 -9.21 -19.40 -8.33
CA PRO A 118 -8.64 -18.82 -9.54
C PRO A 118 -7.10 -18.93 -9.55
N GLY A 119 -6.58 -19.75 -10.46
CA GLY A 119 -5.15 -19.89 -10.74
C GLY A 119 -4.95 -20.32 -12.19
N ALA A 120 -3.99 -19.71 -12.89
CA ALA A 120 -3.80 -19.85 -14.33
C ALA A 120 -3.39 -21.27 -14.75
N CYS A 121 -4.27 -21.96 -15.46
CA CYS A 121 -4.07 -23.36 -15.89
C CYS A 121 -3.34 -23.48 -17.24
N LEU A 122 -2.46 -24.48 -17.35
CA LEU A 122 -2.16 -25.15 -18.62
C LEU A 122 -3.14 -26.32 -18.82
N ALA A 123 -3.11 -26.95 -20.01
CA ALA A 123 -4.10 -27.92 -20.52
C ALA A 123 -4.37 -29.18 -19.66
N ASP A 124 -3.90 -29.23 -18.41
CA ASP A 124 -4.31 -30.18 -17.38
C ASP A 124 -4.22 -29.50 -15.98
N GLY A 125 -5.26 -28.73 -15.64
CA GLY A 125 -5.72 -28.37 -14.27
C GLY A 125 -4.81 -27.70 -13.23
N SER A 126 -3.48 -27.72 -13.36
CA SER A 126 -2.57 -27.24 -12.31
C SER A 126 -2.04 -25.83 -12.60
N PRO A 127 -2.00 -24.93 -11.59
CA PRO A 127 -1.46 -23.59 -11.77
C PRO A 127 0.03 -23.62 -12.09
N ILE A 128 0.48 -22.77 -13.02
CA ILE A 128 1.91 -22.67 -13.38
C ILE A 128 2.71 -22.17 -12.16
N THR A 129 3.50 -23.04 -11.54
CA THR A 129 4.38 -22.67 -10.41
C THR A 129 5.73 -22.17 -10.88
N SER A 130 6.29 -22.75 -11.95
CA SER A 130 7.52 -22.31 -12.59
C SER A 130 7.61 -22.79 -14.04
N ALA A 131 8.31 -22.02 -14.88
CA ALA A 131 8.59 -22.41 -16.26
C ALA A 131 9.79 -21.64 -16.84
N SER A 132 10.31 -22.08 -17.98
CA SER A 132 11.29 -21.29 -18.74
C SER A 132 10.68 -19.94 -19.16
N LEU A 133 11.51 -18.92 -19.35
CA LEU A 133 11.02 -17.62 -19.84
C LEU A 133 10.33 -17.76 -21.20
N ASP A 134 10.87 -18.59 -22.10
CA ASP A 134 10.29 -18.82 -23.42
C ASP A 134 8.89 -19.47 -23.32
N THR A 135 8.71 -20.45 -22.43
CA THR A 135 7.40 -21.07 -22.18
C THR A 135 6.40 -20.04 -21.64
N LEU A 136 6.82 -19.17 -20.72
CA LEU A 136 5.93 -18.13 -20.19
C LEU A 136 5.55 -17.10 -21.27
N ILE A 137 6.49 -16.73 -22.14
CA ILE A 137 6.19 -15.86 -23.29
C ILE A 137 5.20 -16.55 -24.23
N GLN A 138 5.40 -17.83 -24.56
CA GLN A 138 4.48 -18.59 -25.41
C GLN A 138 3.06 -18.61 -24.83
N ASN A 139 2.93 -18.82 -23.51
CA ASN A 139 1.63 -18.79 -22.83
C ASN A 139 0.97 -17.41 -22.82
N LEU A 140 1.72 -16.31 -23.00
CA LEU A 140 1.14 -14.99 -23.17
C LEU A 140 0.49 -14.81 -24.55
N VAL A 141 0.96 -15.52 -25.57
CA VAL A 141 0.54 -15.30 -26.97
C VAL A 141 -0.84 -15.92 -27.22
N PRO A 142 -1.86 -15.12 -27.58
CA PRO A 142 -3.17 -15.67 -27.92
C PRO A 142 -3.13 -16.43 -29.25
N THR A 143 -4.03 -17.40 -29.40
CA THR A 143 -4.22 -18.13 -30.66
C THR A 143 -5.68 -18.06 -31.10
N ALA A 144 -6.02 -18.64 -32.25
CA ALA A 144 -7.41 -18.72 -32.71
C ALA A 144 -8.35 -19.32 -31.65
N ASP A 145 -7.88 -20.26 -30.81
CA ASP A 145 -8.70 -21.00 -29.86
C ASP A 145 -8.32 -20.74 -28.39
N TYR A 146 -7.20 -20.06 -28.12
CA TYR A 146 -6.71 -19.75 -26.76
C TYR A 146 -6.61 -18.24 -26.49
N TYR A 147 -6.87 -17.82 -25.25
CA TYR A 147 -6.51 -16.50 -24.71
C TYR A 147 -6.02 -16.68 -23.27
N PRO A 148 -4.90 -16.06 -22.86
CA PRO A 148 -4.38 -16.18 -21.50
C PRO A 148 -5.34 -15.59 -20.46
N GLU A 149 -5.39 -16.20 -19.28
CA GLU A 149 -6.19 -15.64 -18.19
C GLU A 149 -5.70 -14.24 -17.79
N LYS A 150 -6.64 -13.35 -17.43
CA LYS A 150 -6.31 -11.96 -17.05
C LYS A 150 -5.30 -11.88 -15.90
N ALA A 151 -5.42 -12.77 -14.91
CA ALA A 151 -4.48 -12.85 -13.80
C ALA A 151 -3.07 -13.22 -14.28
N TYR A 152 -2.96 -14.14 -15.25
CA TYR A 152 -1.69 -14.49 -15.88
C TYR A 152 -1.09 -13.31 -16.65
N VAL A 153 -1.90 -12.65 -17.50
CA VAL A 153 -1.45 -11.47 -18.28
C VAL A 153 -0.87 -10.40 -17.35
N PHE A 154 -1.62 -10.03 -16.30
CA PHE A 154 -1.16 -9.04 -15.33
C PHE A 154 0.13 -9.49 -14.61
N THR A 155 0.15 -10.72 -14.10
CA THR A 155 1.29 -11.29 -13.34
C THR A 155 2.55 -11.34 -14.19
N PHE A 156 2.43 -11.88 -15.40
CA PHE A 156 3.56 -12.05 -16.31
C PHE A 156 4.06 -10.70 -16.80
N LEU A 157 3.19 -9.80 -17.27
CA LEU A 157 3.64 -8.47 -17.72
C LEU A 157 4.30 -7.68 -16.57
N LEU A 158 3.75 -7.72 -15.36
CA LEU A 158 4.33 -7.08 -14.18
C LEU A 158 5.76 -7.57 -13.91
N SER A 159 5.95 -8.90 -13.89
CA SER A 159 7.19 -9.55 -13.48
C SER A 159 8.22 -9.72 -14.61
N ALA A 160 7.79 -9.80 -15.87
CA ALA A 160 8.66 -10.03 -17.03
C ALA A 160 9.75 -8.97 -17.18
N ARG A 161 9.49 -7.75 -16.70
CA ARG A 161 10.45 -6.63 -16.69
C ARG A 161 11.74 -6.91 -15.92
N LEU A 162 11.71 -7.90 -15.01
CA LEU A 162 12.89 -8.37 -14.28
C LEU A 162 13.80 -9.25 -15.14
N PHE A 163 13.30 -9.76 -16.28
CA PHE A 163 13.97 -10.76 -17.10
C PHE A 163 14.20 -10.30 -18.55
N ILE A 164 13.30 -9.44 -19.06
CA ILE A 164 13.32 -8.98 -20.45
C ILE A 164 12.76 -7.54 -20.52
N PRO A 165 13.40 -6.62 -21.26
CA PRO A 165 12.85 -5.29 -21.51
C PRO A 165 11.49 -5.35 -22.23
N PRO A 166 10.52 -4.46 -21.93
CA PRO A 166 9.23 -4.46 -22.60
C PRO A 166 9.28 -4.43 -24.15
N PRO A 167 10.14 -3.61 -24.80
CA PRO A 167 10.27 -3.61 -26.26
C PRO A 167 10.67 -4.98 -26.81
N ASP A 168 11.65 -5.62 -26.18
CA ASP A 168 12.16 -6.93 -26.59
C ASP A 168 11.13 -8.03 -26.34
N LEU A 169 10.34 -7.92 -25.25
CA LEU A 169 9.23 -8.82 -24.96
C LEU A 169 8.14 -8.71 -26.03
N LEU A 170 7.73 -7.48 -26.37
CA LEU A 170 6.69 -7.27 -27.38
C LEU A 170 7.17 -7.73 -28.76
N ALA A 171 8.44 -7.50 -29.11
CA ALA A 171 9.03 -8.03 -30.33
C ALA A 171 8.90 -9.56 -30.41
N ARG A 172 9.27 -10.28 -29.32
CA ARG A 172 9.14 -11.74 -29.25
C ARG A 172 7.68 -12.23 -29.33
N VAL A 173 6.75 -11.52 -28.68
CA VAL A 173 5.31 -11.81 -28.79
C VAL A 173 4.85 -11.66 -30.24
N CYS A 174 5.22 -10.57 -30.92
CA CYS A 174 4.89 -10.34 -32.33
C CYS A 174 5.48 -11.43 -33.25
N GLU A 175 6.75 -11.80 -33.06
CA GLU A 175 7.38 -12.89 -33.84
C GLU A 175 6.66 -14.23 -33.65
N LEU A 176 6.25 -14.57 -32.42
CA LEU A 176 5.50 -15.78 -32.14
C LEU A 176 4.11 -15.73 -32.77
N CYS A 177 3.41 -14.60 -32.71
CA CYS A 177 2.14 -14.39 -33.41
C CYS A 177 2.31 -14.66 -34.92
N ILE A 178 3.33 -14.07 -35.54
CA ILE A 178 3.60 -14.22 -36.98
C ILE A 178 3.84 -15.69 -37.34
N LYS A 179 4.70 -16.39 -36.58
CA LYS A 179 5.03 -17.81 -36.82
C LYS A 179 3.83 -18.73 -36.60
N GLN A 180 3.15 -18.62 -35.46
CA GLN A 180 2.05 -19.53 -35.09
C GLN A 180 0.79 -19.31 -35.95
N GLN A 181 0.52 -18.06 -36.32
CA GLN A 181 -0.64 -17.70 -37.13
C GLN A 181 -0.32 -17.63 -38.63
N GLN A 182 0.93 -17.89 -39.03
CA GLN A 182 1.38 -17.92 -40.42
C GLN A 182 1.11 -16.60 -41.16
N LEU A 183 1.32 -15.47 -40.48
CA LEU A 183 0.94 -14.14 -41.00
C LEU A 183 1.79 -13.69 -42.21
N ASP A 184 2.95 -14.30 -42.41
CA ASP A 184 3.85 -14.00 -43.53
C ASP A 184 3.62 -14.89 -44.76
N GLN A 185 2.68 -15.85 -44.67
CA GLN A 185 2.36 -16.72 -45.80
C GLN A 185 1.42 -16.04 -46.80
N SER A 186 1.63 -16.32 -48.08
CA SER A 186 0.73 -15.92 -49.17
C SER A 186 0.25 -17.16 -49.92
N PRO A 187 -1.08 -17.43 -49.97
CA PRO A 187 -2.17 -16.61 -49.44
C PRO A 187 -2.34 -16.73 -47.91
N LEU A 188 -2.79 -15.64 -47.29
CA LEU A 188 -3.09 -15.58 -45.86
C LEU A 188 -4.40 -16.34 -45.53
N ASP A 189 -4.41 -17.16 -44.48
CA ASP A 189 -5.64 -17.78 -43.97
C ASP A 189 -6.52 -16.74 -43.26
N THR A 190 -7.39 -16.08 -44.03
CA THR A 190 -8.28 -15.03 -43.54
C THR A 190 -9.23 -15.50 -42.43
N ALA A 191 -9.64 -16.77 -42.42
CA ALA A 191 -10.56 -17.30 -41.42
C ALA A 191 -9.86 -17.45 -40.07
N LYS A 192 -8.63 -17.99 -40.07
CA LYS A 192 -7.79 -18.08 -38.87
C LYS A 192 -7.43 -16.71 -38.32
N VAL A 193 -7.05 -15.76 -39.19
CA VAL A 193 -6.71 -14.39 -38.79
C VAL A 193 -7.91 -13.67 -38.17
N ARG A 194 -9.13 -13.87 -38.68
CA ARG A 194 -10.34 -13.25 -38.09
C ARG A 194 -10.66 -13.74 -36.68
N LYS A 195 -10.30 -14.98 -36.32
CA LYS A 195 -10.43 -15.50 -34.95
C LYS A 195 -9.31 -14.99 -34.03
N PHE A 196 -8.10 -14.85 -34.56
CA PHE A 196 -6.92 -14.41 -33.81
C PHE A 196 -6.87 -12.89 -33.60
N GLY A 197 -7.21 -12.09 -34.61
CA GLY A 197 -7.09 -10.63 -34.63
C GLY A 197 -7.70 -9.91 -33.42
N PRO A 198 -8.96 -10.22 -33.04
CA PRO A 198 -9.59 -9.62 -31.86
C PRO A 198 -8.85 -9.94 -30.55
N LYS A 199 -8.25 -11.13 -30.44
CA LYS A 199 -7.54 -11.59 -29.24
C LYS A 199 -6.19 -10.91 -29.08
N ILE A 200 -5.41 -10.77 -30.16
CA ILE A 200 -4.15 -10.01 -30.08
C ILE A 200 -4.43 -8.53 -29.81
N LEU A 201 -5.47 -7.95 -30.41
CA LEU A 201 -5.92 -6.59 -30.09
C LEU A 201 -6.32 -6.45 -28.62
N GLN A 202 -7.01 -7.44 -28.05
CA GLN A 202 -7.35 -7.45 -26.63
C GLN A 202 -6.09 -7.45 -25.76
N LEU A 203 -5.14 -8.35 -26.00
CA LEU A 203 -3.88 -8.41 -25.24
C LEU A 203 -3.12 -7.07 -25.29
N LEU A 204 -3.01 -6.49 -26.49
CA LEU A 204 -2.32 -5.22 -26.69
C LEU A 204 -3.04 -4.06 -26.00
N THR A 205 -4.38 -4.06 -26.04
CA THR A 205 -5.21 -3.08 -25.32
C THR A 205 -4.98 -3.20 -23.81
N GLU A 206 -5.09 -4.42 -23.26
CA GLU A 206 -4.86 -4.69 -21.84
C GLU A 206 -3.44 -4.26 -21.40
N TRP A 207 -2.41 -4.48 -22.23
CA TRP A 207 -1.05 -4.02 -21.95
C TRP A 207 -0.96 -2.49 -21.93
N THR A 208 -1.52 -1.79 -22.94
CA THR A 208 -1.52 -0.32 -22.98
C THR A 208 -2.29 0.33 -21.82
N GLU A 209 -3.36 -0.31 -21.34
CA GLU A 209 -4.17 0.17 -20.22
C GLU A 209 -3.52 -0.14 -18.87
N THR A 210 -2.85 -1.29 -18.74
CA THR A 210 -2.22 -1.69 -17.48
C THR A 210 -0.86 -1.00 -17.27
N PHE A 211 -0.08 -0.85 -18.34
CA PHE A 211 1.29 -0.33 -18.31
C PHE A 211 1.54 0.72 -19.39
N PRO A 212 0.87 1.89 -19.31
CA PRO A 212 0.97 2.93 -20.33
C PRO A 212 2.41 3.42 -20.52
N SER A 213 3.21 3.45 -19.45
CA SER A 213 4.59 3.94 -19.43
C SER A 213 5.52 3.20 -20.40
N ASP A 214 5.28 1.91 -20.66
CA ASP A 214 6.10 1.12 -21.60
C ASP A 214 6.05 1.73 -23.02
N PHE A 215 4.90 2.29 -23.39
CA PHE A 215 4.65 2.83 -24.73
C PHE A 215 5.13 4.27 -24.91
N ARG A 216 5.90 4.81 -23.94
CA ARG A 216 6.75 5.98 -24.19
C ARG A 216 7.92 5.64 -25.13
N ASP A 217 8.30 4.37 -25.22
CA ASP A 217 9.29 3.88 -26.18
C ASP A 217 8.64 3.73 -27.57
N GLU A 218 9.21 4.38 -28.57
CA GLU A 218 8.72 4.33 -29.96
C GLU A 218 8.76 2.92 -30.55
N LYS A 219 9.67 2.05 -30.08
CA LYS A 219 9.73 0.64 -30.52
C LYS A 219 8.46 -0.11 -30.14
N MET A 220 7.92 0.13 -28.94
CA MET A 220 6.67 -0.50 -28.49
C MET A 220 5.52 -0.13 -29.44
N VAL A 221 5.40 1.15 -29.78
CA VAL A 221 4.38 1.64 -30.74
C VAL A 221 4.64 1.09 -32.15
N GLY A 222 5.90 0.93 -32.55
CA GLY A 222 6.30 0.31 -33.81
C GLY A 222 5.83 -1.14 -33.94
N HIS A 223 6.10 -1.98 -32.94
CA HIS A 223 5.65 -3.37 -32.91
C HIS A 223 4.12 -3.50 -32.95
N LEU A 224 3.43 -2.61 -32.23
CA LEU A 224 1.98 -2.53 -32.23
C LEU A 224 1.42 -2.22 -33.63
N LYS A 225 2.02 -1.29 -34.37
CA LYS A 225 1.61 -0.97 -35.75
C LYS A 225 1.94 -2.09 -36.73
N ASP A 226 3.10 -2.72 -36.61
CA ASP A 226 3.53 -3.81 -37.50
C ASP A 226 2.56 -5.01 -37.44
N ILE A 227 2.22 -5.47 -36.24
CA ILE A 227 1.31 -6.62 -36.11
C ILE A 227 -0.09 -6.30 -36.64
N ILE A 228 -0.60 -5.08 -36.42
CA ILE A 228 -1.90 -4.66 -36.96
C ILE A 228 -1.86 -4.54 -38.49
N HIS A 229 -0.78 -4.03 -39.07
CA HIS A 229 -0.62 -3.96 -40.52
C HIS A 229 -0.74 -5.34 -41.19
N ARG A 230 -0.17 -6.38 -40.56
CA ARG A 230 -0.21 -7.77 -41.06
C ARG A 230 -1.61 -8.39 -41.03
N ILE A 231 -2.45 -8.03 -40.05
CA ILE A 231 -3.81 -8.59 -39.92
C ILE A 231 -4.90 -7.73 -40.55
N ALA A 232 -4.64 -6.45 -40.79
CA ALA A 232 -5.64 -5.48 -41.25
C ALA A 232 -6.19 -5.75 -42.65
N ALA A 233 -5.45 -6.47 -43.50
CA ALA A 233 -5.96 -6.91 -44.81
C ALA A 233 -7.22 -7.78 -44.69
N CYS A 234 -7.46 -8.40 -43.52
CA CYS A 234 -8.62 -9.26 -43.27
C CYS A 234 -9.86 -8.50 -42.76
N ASP A 235 -9.65 -7.35 -42.10
CA ASP A 235 -10.67 -6.51 -41.49
C ASP A 235 -10.12 -5.10 -41.16
N GLU A 236 -10.70 -4.07 -41.80
CA GLU A 236 -10.33 -2.66 -41.58
C GLU A 236 -10.63 -2.18 -40.14
N ALA A 237 -11.55 -2.85 -39.43
CA ALA A 237 -11.90 -2.50 -38.06
C ALA A 237 -10.69 -2.60 -37.11
N TYR A 238 -9.69 -3.42 -37.42
CA TYR A 238 -8.47 -3.56 -36.61
C TYR A 238 -7.69 -2.25 -36.52
N TRP A 239 -7.55 -1.50 -37.63
CA TRP A 239 -6.93 -0.18 -37.62
C TRP A 239 -7.73 0.83 -36.83
N LYS A 240 -9.06 0.78 -36.91
CA LYS A 240 -9.94 1.66 -36.15
C LYS A 240 -9.76 1.45 -34.64
N THR A 241 -9.74 0.20 -34.18
CA THR A 241 -9.50 -0.15 -32.78
C THR A 241 -8.12 0.31 -32.33
N LEU A 242 -7.07 0.05 -33.13
CA LEU A 242 -5.72 0.49 -32.79
C LEU A 242 -5.63 2.01 -32.62
N ASN A 243 -6.20 2.78 -33.54
CA ASN A 243 -6.16 4.23 -33.48
C ASN A 243 -6.87 4.76 -32.23
N GLN A 244 -7.97 4.12 -31.81
CA GLN A 244 -8.64 4.46 -30.54
C GLN A 244 -7.76 4.14 -29.32
N VAL A 245 -7.09 2.98 -29.31
CA VAL A 245 -6.16 2.59 -28.25
C VAL A 245 -4.99 3.59 -28.15
N LEU A 246 -4.35 3.92 -29.27
CA LEU A 246 -3.25 4.89 -29.32
C LEU A 246 -3.70 6.29 -28.90
N GLN A 247 -4.90 6.72 -29.29
CA GLN A 247 -5.44 8.01 -28.87
C GLN A 247 -5.65 8.06 -27.34
N LYS A 248 -6.28 7.03 -26.76
CA LYS A 248 -6.48 6.93 -25.30
C LYS A 248 -5.14 6.87 -24.55
N LEU A 249 -4.19 6.09 -25.05
CA LEU A 249 -2.85 5.98 -24.50
C LEU A 249 -2.14 7.34 -24.48
N ASN A 250 -2.15 8.07 -25.59
CA ASN A 250 -1.53 9.40 -25.69
C ASN A 250 -2.17 10.40 -24.73
N GLN A 251 -3.50 10.38 -24.57
CA GLN A 251 -4.20 11.21 -23.58
C GLN A 251 -3.75 10.87 -22.16
N ARG A 252 -3.64 9.58 -21.81
CA ARG A 252 -3.19 9.13 -20.49
C ARG A 252 -1.74 9.52 -20.23
N LEU A 253 -0.84 9.31 -21.19
CA LEU A 253 0.57 9.69 -21.07
C LEU A 253 0.75 11.21 -20.92
N ALA A 254 -0.06 12.02 -21.61
CA ALA A 254 -0.06 13.47 -21.45
C ALA A 254 -0.50 13.88 -20.03
N LEU A 255 -1.56 13.27 -19.48
CA LEU A 255 -2.02 13.52 -18.11
C LEU A 255 -0.97 13.13 -17.07
N MET A 256 -0.29 12.00 -17.26
CA MET A 256 0.82 11.57 -16.39
C MET A 256 1.97 12.58 -16.41
N SER A 257 2.34 13.08 -17.59
CA SER A 257 3.44 14.05 -17.75
C SER A 257 3.13 15.41 -17.09
N GLN A 258 1.89 15.90 -17.20
CA GLN A 258 1.45 17.13 -16.51
C GLN A 258 1.44 16.96 -14.97
N GLY A 259 1.08 15.76 -14.49
CA GLY A 259 1.14 15.40 -13.08
C GLY A 259 2.58 15.39 -12.55
N GLU A 260 3.52 14.82 -13.30
CA GLU A 260 4.96 14.84 -12.98
C GLU A 260 5.49 16.27 -12.83
N GLU A 261 5.18 17.18 -13.76
CA GLU A 261 5.60 18.58 -13.67
C GLU A 261 5.02 19.30 -12.44
N SER A 262 3.75 19.03 -12.12
CA SER A 262 3.08 19.61 -10.95
C SER A 262 3.70 19.09 -9.65
N ILE A 263 4.05 17.80 -9.58
CA ILE A 263 4.75 17.21 -8.43
C ILE A 263 6.16 17.76 -8.32
N VAL A 264 6.90 17.91 -9.42
CA VAL A 264 8.24 18.50 -9.40
C VAL A 264 8.16 19.97 -8.98
N LYS A 265 7.19 20.75 -9.45
CA LYS A 265 6.94 22.12 -8.97
C LYS A 265 6.57 22.13 -7.49
N VAL A 266 5.67 21.25 -7.02
CA VAL A 266 5.31 21.13 -5.60
C VAL A 266 6.45 20.58 -4.75
N SER A 267 7.35 19.75 -5.29
CA SER A 267 8.49 19.17 -4.58
C SER A 267 9.68 20.12 -4.56
N LEU A 268 9.94 20.86 -5.63
CA LEU A 268 10.87 21.99 -5.69
C LEU A 268 10.39 23.14 -4.85
N ASN A 269 9.08 23.41 -4.87
CA ASN A 269 8.44 24.28 -3.90
C ASN A 269 8.65 23.66 -2.53
N ALA A 270 8.18 22.47 -2.17
CA ALA A 270 8.35 21.82 -0.86
C ALA A 270 9.81 21.70 -0.37
N SER A 271 10.83 21.63 -1.24
CA SER A 271 12.25 21.63 -0.89
C SER A 271 12.82 23.05 -0.79
N SER A 272 12.45 23.96 -1.67
CA SER A 272 12.71 25.41 -1.51
C SER A 272 11.86 26.07 -0.42
N ILE A 273 10.76 25.45 0.00
CA ILE A 273 9.81 25.73 1.09
C ILE A 273 10.34 25.03 2.35
N SER A 274 10.89 23.82 2.27
CA SER A 274 11.67 23.24 3.38
C SER A 274 12.85 24.16 3.75
N ASP A 275 13.45 24.84 2.75
CA ASP A 275 14.56 25.76 2.96
C ASP A 275 14.14 27.24 3.17
N LYS A 276 12.97 27.69 2.67
CA LYS A 276 12.49 29.10 2.75
C LYS A 276 11.08 29.32 3.32
N LEU A 277 10.22 28.31 3.39
CA LEU A 277 8.95 28.39 4.12
C LEU A 277 9.28 28.21 5.59
N VAL A 278 9.61 29.34 6.19
CA VAL A 278 9.50 29.67 7.60
C VAL A 278 8.89 28.51 8.41
N ALA A 279 9.75 27.56 8.78
CA ALA A 279 9.64 26.90 10.05
C ALA A 279 9.59 28.05 11.04
N PHE A 280 8.40 28.34 11.57
CA PHE A 280 8.26 29.30 12.64
C PHE A 280 9.19 28.84 13.76
N LYS A 281 10.36 29.49 13.86
CA LYS A 281 11.30 29.33 14.97
C LYS A 281 10.70 29.94 16.25
N THR A 282 9.65 30.75 16.09
CA THR A 282 8.78 31.37 17.10
C THR A 282 7.38 31.54 16.49
N LYS A 283 6.31 31.53 17.31
CA LYS A 283 4.89 31.55 16.89
C LYS A 283 4.57 32.50 15.70
N PRO A 284 3.65 32.10 14.78
CA PRO A 284 3.26 32.92 13.64
C PRO A 284 2.71 34.31 14.00
N PRO A 285 2.79 35.31 13.09
CA PRO A 285 2.01 36.52 13.20
C PRO A 285 0.50 36.19 13.24
N PRO A 286 -0.33 36.98 13.93
CA PRO A 286 -1.75 36.71 14.24
C PRO A 286 -2.71 36.65 13.03
N ILE A 287 -2.20 36.65 11.80
CA ILE A 287 -2.98 36.70 10.54
C ILE A 287 -3.18 35.29 9.94
N GLN A 288 -2.48 34.28 10.45
CA GLN A 288 -2.60 32.92 9.92
C GLN A 288 -3.87 32.23 10.44
N LYS A 289 -4.77 31.86 9.51
CA LYS A 289 -5.92 30.99 9.80
C LYS A 289 -5.42 29.61 10.23
N ASP A 290 -5.98 29.09 11.33
CA ASP A 290 -5.74 27.72 11.81
C ASP A 290 -6.74 26.72 11.20
N MET A 291 -6.50 25.41 11.35
CA MET A 291 -7.38 24.39 10.75
C MET A 291 -8.84 24.55 11.22
N LEU A 292 -9.07 24.79 12.52
CA LEU A 292 -10.41 24.93 13.09
C LEU A 292 -11.18 26.16 12.56
N SER A 293 -10.47 27.20 12.14
CA SER A 293 -11.06 28.39 11.50
C SER A 293 -11.47 28.15 10.05
N ILE A 294 -10.87 27.16 9.38
CA ILE A 294 -11.14 26.80 7.99
C ILE A 294 -12.16 25.66 7.91
N CYS A 295 -12.00 24.64 8.77
CA CYS A 295 -12.88 23.49 8.87
C CYS A 295 -13.02 23.10 10.35
N ASN A 296 -14.22 23.28 10.89
CA ASN A 296 -14.57 22.87 12.24
C ASN A 296 -15.36 21.54 12.28
N ASP A 297 -15.61 20.93 11.12
CA ASP A 297 -16.31 19.65 11.00
C ASP A 297 -15.32 18.50 10.72
N PRO A 298 -15.13 17.56 11.67
CA PRO A 298 -14.24 16.42 11.49
C PRO A 298 -14.59 15.54 10.28
N TYR A 299 -15.88 15.44 9.96
CA TYR A 299 -16.34 14.60 8.84
C TYR A 299 -15.90 15.17 7.51
N THR A 300 -16.13 16.47 7.30
CA THR A 300 -15.67 17.19 6.11
C THR A 300 -14.16 17.08 5.96
N LEU A 301 -13.37 17.30 7.03
CA LEU A 301 -11.91 17.18 6.91
C LEU A 301 -11.45 15.76 6.53
N ALA A 302 -12.05 14.72 7.10
CA ALA A 302 -11.72 13.33 6.74
C ALA A 302 -12.06 13.02 5.27
N GLN A 303 -13.13 13.60 4.73
CA GLN A 303 -13.48 13.49 3.31
C GLN A 303 -12.46 14.20 2.42
N GLN A 304 -12.01 15.41 2.78
CA GLN A 304 -10.98 16.14 2.03
C GLN A 304 -9.61 15.44 2.11
N LEU A 305 -9.24 14.86 3.25
CA LEU A 305 -8.05 14.00 3.33
C LEU A 305 -8.17 12.80 2.39
N THR A 306 -9.36 12.20 2.29
CA THR A 306 -9.61 11.07 1.38
C THR A 306 -9.47 11.45 -0.09
N HIS A 307 -9.88 12.66 -0.48
CA HIS A 307 -9.59 13.23 -1.80
C HIS A 307 -8.09 13.26 -2.09
N VAL A 308 -7.31 13.87 -1.20
CA VAL A 308 -5.85 13.99 -1.38
C VAL A 308 -5.17 12.61 -1.46
N GLU A 309 -5.61 11.67 -0.63
CA GLU A 309 -5.09 10.30 -0.63
C GLU A 309 -5.36 9.60 -1.97
N LEU A 310 -6.61 9.61 -2.46
CA LEU A 310 -6.97 9.00 -3.75
C LEU A 310 -6.26 9.69 -4.92
N GLU A 311 -6.07 11.00 -4.87
CA GLU A 311 -5.31 11.76 -5.87
C GLU A 311 -3.85 11.31 -5.95
N HIS A 312 -3.20 11.03 -4.82
CA HIS A 312 -1.85 10.46 -4.80
C HIS A 312 -1.84 9.01 -5.27
N LEU A 313 -2.78 8.18 -4.80
CA LEU A 313 -2.84 6.76 -5.13
C LEU A 313 -3.05 6.51 -6.63
N ARG A 314 -3.92 7.29 -7.29
CA ARG A 314 -4.23 7.15 -8.72
C ARG A 314 -2.99 7.26 -9.62
N ARG A 315 -1.97 7.99 -9.17
CA ARG A 315 -0.71 8.20 -9.91
C ARG A 315 0.30 7.08 -9.79
N ILE A 316 0.16 6.20 -8.80
CA ILE A 316 1.11 5.11 -8.54
C ILE A 316 0.85 3.98 -9.54
N GLU A 317 1.79 3.73 -10.43
CA GLU A 317 1.68 2.68 -11.45
C GLU A 317 2.27 1.33 -10.97
N PRO A 318 1.78 0.18 -11.49
CA PRO A 318 2.17 -1.15 -11.00
C PRO A 318 3.66 -1.44 -11.11
N GLU A 319 4.31 -0.94 -12.17
CA GLU A 319 5.74 -1.09 -12.36
C GLU A 319 6.57 -0.39 -11.27
N GLU A 320 6.05 0.64 -10.57
CA GLU A 320 6.78 1.32 -9.50
C GLU A 320 7.05 0.38 -8.32
N PHE A 321 6.14 -0.57 -8.03
CA PHE A 321 6.32 -1.56 -6.97
C PHE A 321 7.45 -2.53 -7.31
N VAL A 322 7.52 -3.02 -8.55
CA VAL A 322 8.61 -3.90 -8.98
C VAL A 322 9.93 -3.13 -8.96
N GLN A 323 9.94 -1.92 -9.51
CA GLN A 323 11.11 -1.05 -9.60
C GLN A 323 11.69 -0.65 -8.24
N ALA A 324 10.85 -0.44 -7.24
CA ALA A 324 11.28 -0.10 -5.88
C ALA A 324 12.18 -1.17 -5.24
N PHE A 325 12.11 -2.41 -5.74
CA PHE A 325 12.80 -3.57 -5.15
C PHE A 325 13.74 -4.29 -6.10
N VAL A 326 14.00 -3.75 -7.31
CA VAL A 326 15.01 -4.31 -8.22
C VAL A 326 16.37 -4.16 -7.56
N GLN A 327 16.91 -5.26 -7.06
CA GLN A 327 18.29 -5.32 -6.61
C GLN A 327 19.21 -5.01 -7.78
N LYS A 328 20.17 -4.08 -7.58
CA LYS A 328 21.39 -4.07 -8.36
C LYS A 328 22.22 -5.25 -7.88
N ASP A 329 21.99 -6.44 -8.43
CA ASP A 329 22.93 -7.53 -8.25
C ASP A 329 24.24 -7.15 -8.97
N PRO A 330 25.38 -6.96 -8.27
CA PRO A 330 26.64 -6.62 -8.92
C PRO A 330 27.26 -7.81 -9.67
N LEU A 331 26.75 -9.03 -9.47
CA LEU A 331 27.31 -10.27 -10.00
C LEU A 331 26.57 -10.80 -11.24
N ASP A 332 25.39 -10.26 -11.55
CA ASP A 332 24.66 -10.58 -12.77
C ASP A 332 25.04 -9.54 -13.84
N GLY A 333 25.86 -9.93 -14.82
CA GLY A 333 26.34 -9.06 -15.90
C GLY A 333 25.23 -8.52 -16.80
N THR A 334 23.99 -8.95 -16.57
CA THR A 334 22.75 -8.40 -17.12
C THR A 334 22.49 -7.03 -16.50
N GLN A 335 22.71 -5.98 -17.29
CA GLN A 335 22.22 -4.64 -16.94
C GLN A 335 20.73 -4.73 -16.60
N PRO A 336 20.30 -4.38 -15.38
CA PRO A 336 18.87 -4.35 -15.10
C PRO A 336 18.21 -3.36 -16.05
N CYS A 337 17.02 -3.70 -16.57
CA CYS A 337 16.22 -2.90 -17.52
C CYS A 337 15.92 -1.44 -17.06
N PHE A 338 16.35 -1.07 -15.86
CA PHE A 338 16.00 0.15 -15.13
C PHE A 338 17.21 1.06 -14.85
N SER A 339 18.22 1.08 -15.72
CA SER A 339 19.48 1.83 -15.51
C SER A 339 19.33 3.33 -15.16
N ASP A 340 18.21 3.98 -15.52
CA ASP A 340 17.87 5.37 -15.12
C ASP A 340 17.02 5.47 -13.83
N GLN A 341 17.62 5.09 -12.70
CA GLN A 341 16.94 4.83 -11.42
C GLN A 341 16.48 6.05 -10.59
N LYS A 342 16.82 7.30 -10.93
CA LYS A 342 16.46 8.48 -10.11
C LYS A 342 15.09 9.11 -10.43
N LYS A 343 14.46 8.76 -11.55
CA LYS A 343 13.20 9.39 -12.00
C LYS A 343 11.93 8.57 -11.73
N LYS A 344 12.02 7.26 -11.45
CA LYS A 344 10.88 6.35 -11.67
C LYS A 344 10.06 5.91 -10.44
N THR A 345 10.44 6.25 -9.20
CA THR A 345 9.61 6.02 -7.99
C THR A 345 9.04 7.31 -7.39
N SER A 346 8.92 8.36 -8.22
CA SER A 346 8.55 9.70 -7.76
C SER A 346 7.17 9.76 -7.13
N ASN A 347 6.22 8.91 -7.56
CA ASN A 347 4.87 8.90 -7.01
C ASN A 347 4.84 8.18 -5.66
N LEU A 348 5.53 7.04 -5.53
CA LEU A 348 5.73 6.38 -4.24
C LEU A 348 6.36 7.33 -3.21
N GLU A 349 7.41 8.06 -3.60
CA GLU A 349 8.07 9.04 -2.75
C GLU A 349 7.17 10.25 -2.44
N ALA A 350 6.40 10.72 -3.42
CA ALA A 350 5.43 11.80 -3.21
C ALA A 350 4.37 11.42 -2.18
N TYR A 351 3.88 10.19 -2.25
CA TYR A 351 2.87 9.71 -1.32
C TYR A 351 3.40 9.55 0.10
N VAL A 352 4.66 9.11 0.26
CA VAL A 352 5.34 9.11 1.56
C VAL A 352 5.57 10.53 2.08
N ARG A 353 5.93 11.47 1.21
CA ARG A 353 6.05 12.90 1.58
C ARG A 353 4.72 13.45 2.07
N TRP A 354 3.61 13.11 1.43
CA TRP A 354 2.26 13.46 1.90
C TRP A 354 1.98 12.91 3.30
N PHE A 355 2.21 11.61 3.54
CA PHE A 355 2.04 10.99 4.86
C PHE A 355 2.80 11.75 5.95
N ASN A 356 4.09 12.04 5.71
CA ASN A 356 4.92 12.78 6.67
C ASN A 356 4.41 14.22 6.86
N ARG A 357 4.04 14.91 5.79
CA ARG A 357 3.46 16.26 5.85
C ARG A 357 2.23 16.28 6.75
N LEU A 358 1.31 15.33 6.57
CA LEU A 358 0.10 15.23 7.38
C LEU A 358 0.44 15.00 8.87
N CYS A 359 1.40 14.12 9.18
CA CYS A 359 1.87 13.92 10.55
C CYS A 359 2.36 15.24 11.20
N TYR A 360 3.21 15.99 10.49
CA TYR A 360 3.73 17.27 10.97
C TYR A 360 2.67 18.37 11.04
N LEU A 361 1.72 18.39 10.10
CA LEU A 361 0.61 19.33 10.12
C LEU A 361 -0.22 19.14 11.40
N VAL A 362 -0.61 17.90 11.71
CA VAL A 362 -1.34 17.57 12.94
C VAL A 362 -0.57 18.01 14.18
N ALA A 363 0.73 17.69 14.25
CA ALA A 363 1.57 18.10 15.37
C ALA A 363 1.69 19.63 15.49
N THR A 364 1.79 20.33 14.36
CA THR A 364 1.87 21.80 14.29
C THR A 364 0.57 22.42 14.80
N GLU A 365 -0.58 21.99 14.29
CA GLU A 365 -1.90 22.47 14.72
C GLU A 365 -2.13 22.28 16.22
N ILE A 366 -1.62 21.19 16.81
CA ILE A 366 -1.74 20.95 18.27
C ILE A 366 -0.78 21.86 19.08
N CYS A 367 0.44 22.07 18.59
CA CYS A 367 1.45 22.87 19.30
C CYS A 367 1.28 24.39 19.11
N MET A 368 0.55 24.83 18.09
CA MET A 368 0.41 26.24 17.74
C MET A 368 -0.42 27.06 18.76
N PRO A 369 -1.59 26.59 19.27
CA PRO A 369 -2.40 27.40 20.18
C PRO A 369 -1.72 27.66 21.53
N ALA A 370 -1.66 28.94 21.92
CA ALA A 370 -1.07 29.33 23.20
C ALA A 370 -1.87 28.83 24.41
N LYS A 371 -3.20 28.78 24.30
CA LYS A 371 -4.08 28.40 25.41
C LYS A 371 -4.27 26.88 25.45
N LYS A 372 -4.00 26.28 26.62
CA LYS A 372 -4.20 24.85 26.90
C LYS A 372 -5.59 24.32 26.48
N LYS A 373 -6.65 25.09 26.73
CA LYS A 373 -8.03 24.71 26.36
C LYS A 373 -8.20 24.57 24.85
N GLN A 374 -7.60 25.47 24.07
CA GLN A 374 -7.66 25.42 22.60
C GLN A 374 -6.86 24.24 22.06
N ARG A 375 -5.65 23.99 22.58
CA ARG A 375 -4.88 22.79 22.20
C ARG A 375 -5.65 21.49 22.45
N ALA A 376 -6.33 21.39 23.60
CA ALA A 376 -7.17 20.22 23.90
C ALA A 376 -8.33 20.06 22.90
N GLN A 377 -8.93 21.16 22.43
CA GLN A 377 -9.97 21.13 21.38
C GLN A 377 -9.40 20.65 20.04
N VAL A 378 -8.20 21.08 19.66
CA VAL A 378 -7.54 20.61 18.44
C VAL A 378 -7.23 19.10 18.51
N ILE A 379 -6.77 18.62 19.67
CA ILE A 379 -6.56 17.18 19.89
C ILE A 379 -7.89 16.41 19.72
N GLU A 380 -8.96 16.85 20.38
CA GLU A 380 -10.28 16.22 20.27
C GLU A 380 -10.81 16.22 18.83
N PHE A 381 -10.62 17.31 18.11
CA PHE A 381 -10.97 17.43 16.70
C PHE A 381 -10.24 16.39 15.85
N PHE A 382 -8.90 16.29 15.94
CA PHE A 382 -8.15 15.30 15.16
C PHE A 382 -8.43 13.85 15.56
N ILE A 383 -8.80 13.59 16.81
CA ILE A 383 -9.30 12.26 17.22
C ILE A 383 -10.59 11.90 16.47
N ASP A 384 -11.52 12.84 16.34
CA ASP A 384 -12.76 12.62 15.61
C ASP A 384 -12.53 12.52 14.09
N VAL A 385 -11.58 13.28 13.53
CA VAL A 385 -11.14 13.14 12.13
C VAL A 385 -10.55 11.75 11.89
N ALA A 386 -9.63 11.30 12.75
CA ALA A 386 -9.01 9.98 12.66
C ALA A 386 -10.05 8.85 12.72
N ARG A 387 -11.03 8.97 13.61
CA ARG A 387 -12.16 8.03 13.69
C ARG A 387 -12.95 8.00 12.37
N GLU A 388 -13.20 9.14 11.76
CA GLU A 388 -13.91 9.15 10.47
C GLU A 388 -13.06 8.60 9.33
N CYS A 389 -11.74 8.83 9.33
CA CYS A 389 -10.82 8.15 8.43
C CYS A 389 -10.93 6.62 8.57
N PHE A 390 -10.99 6.09 9.79
CA PHE A 390 -11.23 4.65 10.03
C PHE A 390 -12.56 4.18 9.43
N ASN A 391 -13.65 4.93 9.64
CA ASN A 391 -14.98 4.59 9.12
C ASN A 391 -15.03 4.56 7.59
N ILE A 392 -14.38 5.53 6.93
CA ILE A 392 -14.28 5.63 5.47
C ILE A 392 -13.45 4.47 4.89
N GLY A 393 -12.53 3.88 5.66
CA GLY A 393 -11.51 2.96 5.16
C GLY A 393 -10.21 3.66 4.74
N ASN A 394 -10.01 4.90 5.18
CA ASN A 394 -8.79 5.66 5.00
C ASN A 394 -7.78 5.40 6.14
N PHE A 395 -7.12 4.25 6.07
CA PHE A 395 -6.17 3.82 7.10
C PHE A 395 -4.84 4.57 7.05
N ASN A 396 -4.45 5.11 5.88
CA ASN A 396 -3.21 5.88 5.75
C ASN A 396 -3.29 7.22 6.51
N SER A 397 -4.34 8.02 6.27
CA SER A 397 -4.54 9.27 7.01
C SER A 397 -4.78 9.03 8.50
N LEU A 398 -5.54 7.99 8.87
CA LEU A 398 -5.70 7.56 10.26
C LEU A 398 -4.33 7.36 10.93
N MET A 399 -3.45 6.57 10.30
CA MET A 399 -2.13 6.30 10.85
C MET A 399 -1.25 7.55 10.90
N ALA A 400 -1.35 8.44 9.91
CA ALA A 400 -0.63 9.71 9.91
C ALA A 400 -1.05 10.63 11.06
N ILE A 401 -2.37 10.72 11.31
CA ILE A 401 -2.92 11.53 12.41
C ILE A 401 -2.50 10.97 13.77
N ILE A 402 -2.58 9.65 13.98
CA ILE A 402 -2.07 8.98 15.19
C ILE A 402 -0.56 9.25 15.34
N SER A 403 0.21 9.11 14.26
CA SER A 403 1.67 9.32 14.29
C SER A 403 2.03 10.76 14.64
N GLY A 404 1.31 11.75 14.13
CA GLY A 404 1.46 13.16 14.49
C GLY A 404 1.19 13.42 15.98
N MET A 405 0.11 12.86 16.53
CA MET A 405 -0.22 12.96 17.96
C MET A 405 0.80 12.26 18.87
N ASN A 406 1.42 11.18 18.38
CA ASN A 406 2.43 10.40 19.10
C ASN A 406 3.86 10.95 18.97
N MET A 407 4.07 12.02 18.19
CA MET A 407 5.36 12.72 18.19
C MET A 407 5.68 13.22 19.60
N SER A 408 6.93 13.03 20.03
CA SER A 408 7.42 13.45 21.34
C SER A 408 7.04 14.89 21.76
N PRO A 409 7.15 15.94 20.91
CA PRO A 409 6.73 17.29 21.28
C PRO A 409 5.22 17.41 21.58
N VAL A 410 4.38 16.53 21.03
CA VAL A 410 2.93 16.51 21.33
C VAL A 410 2.65 15.63 22.55
N SER A 411 3.18 14.41 22.59
CA SER A 411 2.90 13.43 23.65
C SER A 411 3.42 13.84 25.04
N ARG A 412 4.38 14.78 25.10
CA ARG A 412 4.86 15.39 26.36
C ARG A 412 3.92 16.41 27.00
N LEU A 413 2.92 16.93 26.28
CA LEU A 413 2.00 17.98 26.76
C LEU A 413 0.97 17.44 27.78
N LYS A 414 1.44 16.88 28.90
CA LYS A 414 0.63 16.09 29.85
C LYS A 414 -0.56 16.89 30.40
N LYS A 415 -0.40 18.20 30.63
CA LYS A 415 -1.50 19.05 31.13
C LYS A 415 -2.57 19.26 30.06
N THR A 416 -2.18 19.36 28.79
CA THR A 416 -3.10 19.44 27.65
C THR A 416 -3.84 18.13 27.45
N TRP A 417 -3.14 16.99 27.45
CA TRP A 417 -3.74 15.66 27.34
C TRP A 417 -4.71 15.35 28.48
N GLY A 418 -4.40 15.77 29.71
CA GLY A 418 -5.31 15.63 30.86
C GLY A 418 -6.59 16.47 30.75
N LYS A 419 -6.66 17.42 29.81
CA LYS A 419 -7.86 18.22 29.54
C LYS A 419 -8.72 17.66 28.40
N ALA A 420 -8.13 16.89 27.49
CA ALA A 420 -8.78 16.32 26.32
C ALA A 420 -9.48 14.98 26.64
N LYS A 421 -10.55 14.67 25.92
CA LYS A 421 -11.22 13.36 25.97
C LYS A 421 -10.49 12.33 25.11
N THR A 422 -9.63 11.54 25.76
CA THR A 422 -8.68 10.63 25.07
C THR A 422 -9.17 9.19 24.87
N ALA A 423 -10.36 8.82 25.39
CA ALA A 423 -10.84 7.43 25.31
C ALA A 423 -10.91 6.90 23.86
N LYS A 424 -11.42 7.71 22.93
CA LYS A 424 -11.48 7.36 21.50
C LYS A 424 -10.08 7.21 20.88
N PHE A 425 -9.13 8.04 21.30
CA PHE A 425 -7.75 7.98 20.80
C PHE A 425 -7.11 6.62 21.10
N TYR A 426 -7.19 6.14 22.34
CA TYR A 426 -6.63 4.84 22.72
C TYR A 426 -7.27 3.66 21.97
N ILE A 427 -8.55 3.76 21.62
CA ILE A 427 -9.22 2.75 20.79
C ILE A 427 -8.60 2.74 19.38
N LEU A 428 -8.42 3.93 18.78
CA LEU A 428 -7.81 4.06 17.45
C LEU A 428 -6.34 3.61 17.44
N GLU A 429 -5.57 3.94 18.48
CA GLU A 429 -4.21 3.42 18.67
C GLU A 429 -4.18 1.89 18.73
N HIS A 430 -5.11 1.29 19.49
CA HIS A 430 -5.20 -0.17 19.56
C HIS A 430 -5.53 -0.81 18.21
N GLN A 431 -6.35 -0.17 17.38
CA GLN A 431 -6.65 -0.65 16.03
C GLN A 431 -5.42 -0.61 15.12
N MET A 432 -4.52 0.35 15.31
CA MET A 432 -3.30 0.52 14.51
C MET A 432 -2.03 -0.03 15.18
N ASP A 433 -2.19 -0.80 16.26
CA ASP A 433 -1.07 -1.31 17.05
C ASP A 433 -0.21 -2.32 16.26
N PRO A 434 1.13 -2.24 16.34
CA PRO A 434 2.03 -3.12 15.58
C PRO A 434 2.09 -4.57 16.10
N THR A 435 1.51 -4.89 17.25
CA THR A 435 1.52 -6.24 17.84
C THR A 435 0.89 -7.26 16.89
N GLY A 436 1.47 -8.47 16.87
CA GLY A 436 1.02 -9.53 15.96
C GLY A 436 1.17 -9.15 14.48
N ASN A 437 2.19 -8.35 14.13
CA ASN A 437 2.39 -7.80 12.78
C ASN A 437 1.16 -7.01 12.30
N PHE A 438 0.68 -6.09 13.13
CA PHE A 438 -0.50 -5.28 12.87
C PHE A 438 -1.80 -6.10 12.74
N TYR A 439 -2.02 -7.06 13.63
CA TYR A 439 -3.16 -8.00 13.56
C TYR A 439 -4.52 -7.28 13.48
N ASN A 440 -4.75 -6.29 14.35
CA ASN A 440 -6.01 -5.55 14.40
C ASN A 440 -6.24 -4.76 13.10
N TYR A 441 -5.25 -3.98 12.67
CA TYR A 441 -5.30 -3.24 11.41
C TYR A 441 -5.57 -4.17 10.22
N ARG A 442 -4.87 -5.31 10.12
CA ARG A 442 -5.08 -6.27 9.02
C ARG A 442 -6.50 -6.83 9.02
N THR A 443 -7.09 -7.05 10.19
CA THR A 443 -8.48 -7.47 10.33
C THR A 443 -9.44 -6.38 9.85
N ALA A 444 -9.20 -5.12 10.24
CA ALA A 444 -9.98 -3.98 9.77
C ALA A 444 -9.84 -3.77 8.24
N LEU A 445 -8.63 -3.91 7.69
CA LEU A 445 -8.36 -3.82 6.25
C LEU A 445 -9.13 -4.91 5.48
N ARG A 446 -9.11 -6.16 5.95
CA ARG A 446 -9.91 -7.24 5.35
C ARG A 446 -11.41 -6.93 5.36
N GLY A 447 -11.91 -6.39 6.47
CA GLY A 447 -13.30 -5.95 6.57
C GLY A 447 -13.64 -4.85 5.55
N ALA A 448 -12.75 -3.86 5.38
CA ALA A 448 -12.93 -2.80 4.40
C ALA A 448 -12.85 -3.32 2.95
N ALA A 449 -11.92 -4.21 2.65
CA ALA A 449 -11.80 -4.85 1.34
C ALA A 449 -13.05 -5.67 0.99
N HIS A 450 -13.58 -6.45 1.94
CA HIS A 450 -14.83 -7.19 1.75
C HIS A 450 -16.00 -6.25 1.51
N ARG A 451 -16.14 -5.20 2.33
CA ARG A 451 -17.18 -4.18 2.16
C ARG A 451 -17.10 -3.48 0.80
N SER A 452 -15.90 -3.25 0.27
CA SER A 452 -15.70 -2.69 -1.07
C SER A 452 -16.17 -3.63 -2.18
N GLN A 453 -16.01 -4.95 -2.03
CA GLN A 453 -16.42 -5.94 -3.02
C GLN A 453 -17.94 -6.06 -3.10
N THR A 454 -18.63 -5.97 -1.96
CA THR A 454 -20.09 -6.06 -1.86
C THR A 454 -20.78 -4.69 -1.84
N ALA A 455 -20.06 -3.63 -2.24
CA ALA A 455 -20.52 -2.25 -2.11
C ALA A 455 -21.71 -1.94 -3.04
N ASN A 456 -22.75 -1.32 -2.48
CA ASN A 456 -23.89 -0.81 -3.23
C ASN A 456 -23.76 0.70 -3.53
N SER A 457 -22.75 1.36 -2.95
CA SER A 457 -22.45 2.77 -3.15
C SER A 457 -20.95 3.00 -3.36
N ASN A 458 -20.59 4.10 -4.05
CA ASN A 458 -19.18 4.46 -4.26
C ASN A 458 -18.43 4.76 -2.95
N ARG A 459 -19.14 5.21 -1.90
CA ARG A 459 -18.55 5.46 -0.58
C ARG A 459 -18.02 4.19 0.06
N GLU A 460 -18.72 3.08 -0.09
CA GLU A 460 -18.33 1.80 0.52
C GLU A 460 -17.12 1.15 -0.16
N ARG A 461 -16.81 1.56 -1.39
CA ARG A 461 -15.68 1.10 -2.20
C ARG A 461 -14.32 1.62 -1.74
N ILE A 462 -14.29 2.66 -0.90
CA ILE A 462 -13.02 3.29 -0.50
C ILE A 462 -12.23 2.34 0.41
N VAL A 463 -11.00 2.04 -0.02
CA VAL A 463 -9.99 1.32 0.76
C VAL A 463 -8.65 2.00 0.51
N ILE A 464 -8.10 2.66 1.53
CA ILE A 464 -6.77 3.27 1.45
C ILE A 464 -5.92 2.61 2.53
N PRO A 465 -5.03 1.67 2.16
CA PRO A 465 -4.26 0.89 3.13
C PRO A 465 -3.21 1.76 3.83
N PHE A 466 -2.73 1.32 4.99
CA PHE A 466 -1.53 1.91 5.59
C PHE A 466 -0.33 1.59 4.69
N PHE A 467 0.02 2.55 3.84
CA PHE A 467 0.86 2.32 2.67
C PHE A 467 2.25 1.79 3.01
N SER A 468 2.80 2.24 4.14
CA SER A 468 4.12 1.81 4.60
C SER A 468 4.18 0.31 4.92
N LEU A 469 3.09 -0.24 5.45
CA LEU A 469 3.00 -1.67 5.74
C LEU A 469 2.78 -2.49 4.47
N LEU A 470 1.97 -1.99 3.54
CA LEU A 470 1.80 -2.61 2.21
C LEU A 470 3.16 -2.73 1.48
N ILE A 471 3.92 -1.63 1.40
CA ILE A 471 5.26 -1.61 0.79
C ILE A 471 6.22 -2.56 1.52
N LYS A 472 6.16 -2.61 2.86
CA LYS A 472 6.96 -3.54 3.66
C LYS A 472 6.63 -5.00 3.32
N ASP A 473 5.36 -5.34 3.19
CA ASP A 473 4.91 -6.71 2.87
C ASP A 473 5.37 -7.13 1.47
N ILE A 474 5.19 -6.26 0.46
CA ILE A 474 5.64 -6.52 -0.92
C ILE A 474 7.16 -6.69 -0.97
N TYR A 475 7.91 -5.85 -0.22
CA TYR A 475 9.36 -5.98 -0.11
C TYR A 475 9.78 -7.35 0.46
N PHE A 476 9.21 -7.76 1.60
CA PHE A 476 9.59 -9.03 2.22
C PHE A 476 9.19 -10.25 1.38
N LEU A 477 8.07 -10.17 0.67
CA LEU A 477 7.67 -11.19 -0.29
C LEU A 477 8.68 -11.29 -1.45
N ASN A 478 9.14 -10.15 -1.97
CA ASN A 478 10.16 -10.13 -3.02
C ASN A 478 11.52 -10.68 -2.53
N GLU A 479 11.95 -10.28 -1.34
CA GLU A 479 13.24 -10.72 -0.78
C GLU A 479 13.25 -12.17 -0.28
N GLY A 480 12.07 -12.69 0.09
CA GLY A 480 11.93 -14.04 0.65
C GLY A 480 12.18 -15.17 -0.35
N CYS A 481 12.00 -14.90 -1.65
CA CYS A 481 12.05 -15.92 -2.70
C CYS A 481 12.93 -15.49 -3.89
N ALA A 482 13.70 -16.43 -4.46
CA ALA A 482 14.52 -16.17 -5.64
C ALA A 482 13.64 -15.96 -6.90
N ASN A 483 14.08 -15.08 -7.81
CA ASN A 483 13.40 -14.84 -9.10
C ASN A 483 13.47 -16.04 -10.05
N ARG A 484 14.53 -16.86 -9.91
CA ARG A 484 14.73 -18.10 -10.65
C ARG A 484 14.93 -19.26 -9.68
N LEU A 485 14.42 -20.42 -10.05
CA LEU A 485 14.71 -21.68 -9.38
C LEU A 485 16.11 -22.19 -9.80
N PRO A 486 16.70 -23.17 -9.07
CA PRO A 486 17.98 -23.77 -9.46
C PRO A 486 17.98 -24.39 -10.86
N THR A 487 16.81 -24.75 -11.38
CA THR A 487 16.61 -25.24 -12.77
C THR A 487 16.79 -24.15 -13.84
N GLY A 488 16.92 -22.87 -13.45
CA GLY A 488 16.92 -21.72 -14.35
C GLY A 488 15.52 -21.20 -14.71
N HIS A 489 14.47 -21.95 -14.37
CA HIS A 489 13.08 -21.54 -14.55
C HIS A 489 12.75 -20.28 -13.75
N VAL A 490 11.86 -19.45 -14.28
CA VAL A 490 11.25 -18.34 -13.57
C VAL A 490 10.36 -18.89 -12.47
N ASN A 491 10.53 -18.40 -11.25
CA ASN A 491 9.67 -18.76 -10.11
C ASN A 491 8.34 -18.00 -10.22
N PHE A 492 7.38 -18.56 -10.97
CA PHE A 492 6.14 -17.88 -11.28
C PHE A 492 5.21 -17.78 -10.07
N GLU A 493 5.23 -18.77 -9.17
CA GLU A 493 4.47 -18.77 -7.91
C GLU A 493 4.78 -17.52 -7.05
N LYS A 494 6.07 -17.15 -6.93
CA LYS A 494 6.48 -15.89 -6.29
C LYS A 494 5.78 -14.68 -6.92
N PHE A 495 5.75 -14.63 -8.26
CA PHE A 495 5.19 -13.50 -8.98
C PHE A 495 3.68 -13.45 -8.92
N VAL A 496 2.99 -14.60 -8.85
CA VAL A 496 1.55 -14.66 -8.60
C VAL A 496 1.21 -14.00 -7.27
N GLU A 497 1.93 -14.31 -6.19
CA GLU A 497 1.66 -13.70 -4.88
C GLU A 497 2.01 -12.20 -4.87
N LEU A 498 3.07 -11.77 -5.57
CA LEU A 498 3.38 -10.34 -5.74
C LEU A 498 2.29 -9.62 -6.51
N ALA A 499 1.84 -10.21 -7.63
CA ALA A 499 0.81 -9.68 -8.48
C ALA A 499 -0.54 -9.61 -7.76
N ARG A 500 -0.84 -10.56 -6.86
CA ARG A 500 -2.06 -10.50 -6.03
C ARG A 500 -2.08 -9.25 -5.16
N GLN A 501 -0.98 -8.95 -4.46
CA GLN A 501 -0.86 -7.77 -3.58
C GLN A 501 -0.94 -6.46 -4.38
N VAL A 502 -0.22 -6.38 -5.51
CA VAL A 502 -0.24 -5.20 -6.38
C VAL A 502 -1.61 -5.05 -7.05
N GLY A 503 -2.24 -6.13 -7.48
CA GLY A 503 -3.55 -6.15 -8.14
C GLY A 503 -4.68 -5.69 -7.22
N GLU A 504 -4.67 -6.09 -5.95
CA GLU A 504 -5.60 -5.57 -4.94
C GLU A 504 -5.48 -4.05 -4.80
N PHE A 505 -4.24 -3.55 -4.67
CA PHE A 505 -3.98 -2.11 -4.61
C PHE A 505 -4.43 -1.38 -5.89
N MET A 506 -4.18 -1.97 -7.06
CA MET A 506 -4.61 -1.40 -8.35
C MET A 506 -6.13 -1.30 -8.46
N THR A 507 -6.86 -2.20 -7.82
CA THR A 507 -8.32 -2.13 -7.74
C THR A 507 -8.75 -0.97 -6.84
N TRP A 508 -8.15 -0.85 -5.66
CA TRP A 508 -8.52 0.20 -4.70
C TRP A 508 -8.23 1.62 -5.21
N LYS A 509 -7.13 1.82 -5.96
CA LYS A 509 -6.78 3.15 -6.48
C LYS A 509 -7.74 3.68 -7.55
N GLN A 510 -8.57 2.82 -8.17
CA GLN A 510 -9.49 3.21 -9.25
C GLN A 510 -10.76 3.90 -8.75
N VAL A 511 -11.01 3.89 -7.44
CA VAL A 511 -12.19 4.47 -6.84
C VAL A 511 -12.18 5.99 -7.00
N GLU A 512 -13.25 6.53 -7.58
CA GLU A 512 -13.49 7.97 -7.59
C GLU A 512 -14.00 8.42 -6.22
N CYS A 513 -13.46 9.53 -5.73
CA CYS A 513 -13.87 10.05 -4.43
C CYS A 513 -15.33 10.54 -4.50
N PRO A 514 -16.26 9.99 -3.71
CA PRO A 514 -17.68 10.30 -3.79
C PRO A 514 -18.09 11.52 -2.96
N PHE A 515 -17.14 12.19 -2.30
CA PHE A 515 -17.40 13.34 -1.44
C PHE A 515 -17.25 14.64 -2.25
N GLU A 516 -17.98 15.68 -1.87
CA GLU A 516 -17.82 16.99 -2.49
C GLU A 516 -16.45 17.60 -2.15
N GLU A 517 -15.84 18.28 -3.12
CA GLU A 517 -14.55 18.95 -2.93
C GLU A 517 -14.74 20.32 -2.27
N ASP A 518 -14.00 20.57 -1.19
CA ASP A 518 -13.85 21.90 -0.60
C ASP A 518 -12.45 22.44 -0.92
N ARG A 519 -12.41 23.37 -1.89
CA ARG A 519 -11.15 23.97 -2.37
C ARG A 519 -10.39 24.74 -1.29
N ALA A 520 -11.07 25.32 -0.31
CA ALA A 520 -10.40 26.08 0.76
C ALA A 520 -9.66 25.14 1.71
N ILE A 521 -10.30 24.01 2.07
CA ILE A 521 -9.69 22.98 2.92
C ILE A 521 -8.53 22.30 2.18
N LEU A 522 -8.75 21.89 0.92
CA LEU A 522 -7.71 21.27 0.10
C LEU A 522 -6.50 22.20 -0.06
N HIS A 523 -6.73 23.48 -0.35
CA HIS A 523 -5.67 24.47 -0.42
C HIS A 523 -4.87 24.52 0.90
N TYR A 524 -5.55 24.61 2.04
CA TYR A 524 -4.88 24.63 3.35
C TYR A 524 -4.06 23.36 3.61
N LEU A 525 -4.61 22.17 3.35
CA LEU A 525 -3.91 20.90 3.50
C LEU A 525 -2.58 20.88 2.74
N HIS A 526 -2.54 21.47 1.54
CA HIS A 526 -1.34 21.52 0.71
C HIS A 526 -0.37 22.66 1.05
N THR A 527 -0.85 23.82 1.49
CA THR A 527 -0.01 25.03 1.62
C THR A 527 0.25 25.49 3.05
N ALA A 528 -0.50 24.99 4.03
CA ALA A 528 -0.31 25.35 5.43
C ALA A 528 1.14 25.11 5.87
N PRO A 529 1.77 26.06 6.59
CA PRO A 529 3.10 25.86 7.11
C PRO A 529 3.09 24.80 8.20
N ILE A 530 4.14 24.00 8.20
CA ILE A 530 4.39 22.98 9.21
C ILE A 530 5.66 23.35 9.97
N PHE A 531 5.68 23.09 11.27
CA PHE A 531 6.90 23.27 12.05
C PHE A 531 7.94 22.20 11.67
N SER A 532 9.21 22.60 11.70
CA SER A 532 10.30 21.64 11.72
C SER A 532 10.28 20.85 13.03
N GLU A 533 11.06 19.76 13.11
CA GLU A 533 11.20 19.00 14.36
C GLU A 533 11.61 19.92 15.53
N ASP A 534 12.65 20.73 15.36
CA ASP A 534 13.10 21.70 16.37
C ASP A 534 12.02 22.74 16.71
N GLY A 535 11.28 23.22 15.69
CA GLY A 535 10.16 24.15 15.89
C GLY A 535 9.04 23.56 16.75
N LEU A 536 8.69 22.27 16.53
CA LEU A 536 7.71 21.57 17.36
C LEU A 536 8.17 21.47 18.82
N TYR A 537 9.44 21.13 19.07
CA TYR A 537 9.96 21.07 20.44
C TYR A 537 9.95 22.43 21.12
N LEU A 538 10.36 23.49 20.42
CA LEU A 538 10.29 24.86 20.95
C LEU A 538 8.86 25.26 21.30
N ALA A 539 7.91 25.11 20.37
CA ALA A 539 6.50 25.42 20.61
C ALA A 539 5.89 24.56 21.74
N SER A 540 6.32 23.30 21.86
CA SER A 540 5.93 22.41 22.96
C SER A 540 6.45 22.91 24.32
N TYR A 541 7.72 23.29 24.42
CA TYR A 541 8.31 23.81 25.67
C TYR A 541 7.74 25.19 26.06
N GLU A 542 7.38 26.03 25.09
CA GLU A 542 6.64 27.28 25.33
C GLU A 542 5.22 27.02 25.83
N SER A 543 4.58 25.96 25.35
CA SER A 543 3.23 25.57 25.74
C SER A 543 3.16 24.93 27.13
N GLU A 544 4.15 24.09 27.45
CA GLU A 544 4.33 23.43 28.74
C GLU A 544 5.83 23.29 29.04
N SER A 545 6.31 23.96 30.09
CA SER A 545 7.74 24.05 30.42
C SER A 545 8.42 22.67 30.58
N PRO A 546 9.75 22.58 30.38
CA PRO A 546 10.52 21.36 30.61
C PRO A 546 10.30 20.74 31.99
N GLU A 547 10.04 19.44 32.06
CA GLU A 547 9.74 18.73 33.32
C GLU A 547 10.98 18.15 34.00
N ASN A 548 12.04 17.88 33.24
CA ASN A 548 13.26 17.23 33.75
C ASN A 548 14.52 17.90 33.19
N GLN A 549 15.69 17.52 33.72
CA GLN A 549 16.97 18.12 33.34
C GLN A 549 17.31 17.93 31.86
N VAL A 550 17.01 16.75 31.29
CA VAL A 550 17.24 16.44 29.87
C VAL A 550 16.44 17.38 28.97
N GLU A 551 15.16 17.59 29.28
CA GLU A 551 14.32 18.55 28.56
C GLU A 551 14.81 19.98 28.73
N LYS A 552 15.25 20.37 29.93
CA LYS A 552 15.82 21.71 30.17
C LYS A 552 17.06 21.96 29.32
N ASP A 553 17.95 20.96 29.23
CA ASP A 553 19.18 21.07 28.44
C ASP A 553 18.88 21.11 26.94
N ARG A 554 17.95 20.28 26.47
CA ARG A 554 17.49 20.33 25.08
C ARG A 554 16.84 21.67 24.74
N TRP A 555 15.97 22.18 25.60
CA TRP A 555 15.34 23.49 25.40
C TRP A 555 16.36 24.62 25.35
N LYS A 556 17.37 24.62 26.24
CA LYS A 556 18.48 25.59 26.21
C LYS A 556 19.27 25.49 24.90
N ALA A 557 19.61 24.28 24.46
CA ALA A 557 20.33 24.06 23.21
C ALA A 557 19.54 24.57 21.99
N LEU A 558 18.25 24.25 21.91
CA LEU A 558 17.36 24.71 20.84
C LEU A 558 17.26 26.24 20.84
N ARG A 559 17.08 26.86 22.00
CA ARG A 559 16.99 28.32 22.13
C ARG A 559 18.32 29.01 21.78
N SER A 560 19.45 28.44 22.17
CA SER A 560 20.78 28.95 21.81
C SER A 560 21.02 28.89 20.31
N ASN A 561 20.59 27.82 19.64
CA ASN A 561 20.70 27.67 18.18
C ASN A 561 19.81 28.65 17.41
N VAL A 562 18.69 29.07 18.00
CA VAL A 562 17.83 30.13 17.44
C VAL A 562 18.48 31.50 17.60
N LEU A 563 19.03 31.80 18.79
CA LEU A 563 19.67 33.09 19.10
C LEU A 563 21.03 33.29 18.41
N ALA A 564 21.78 32.23 18.13
CA ALA A 564 23.08 32.32 17.44
C ALA A 564 22.97 32.52 15.91
N LYS A 565 21.75 32.45 15.36
CA LYS A 565 21.45 32.62 13.93
C LYS A 565 20.65 33.90 13.63
N THR A 566 20.45 34.73 14.65
CA THR A 566 19.91 36.10 14.59
C THR A 566 21.03 37.06 14.95
#